data_AF-A0A3N5NL00-F1
#
_entry.id   AF-A0A3N5NL00-F1
#
_cell.length_a   1.000
_cell.length_b   1.000
_cell.length_c   1.000
_cell.angle_alpha   90.00
_cell.angle_beta   90.00
_cell.angle_gamma   90.00
#
_symmetry.space_group_name_H-M   'P 1'
#
loop_
_entity.id
_entity.type
_entity.pdbx_description
1 polymer ?
#
loop_
_entity_poly.entity_id
_entity_poly.type
_entity_poly.pdbx_seq_one_letter_code
_entity_poly.pdbx_strand_id
1 'polypeptide(L)' 'MPVPDALEFFLDPGRCIGCQACIQACTECDTHKGQSMIQLDYVDRAHSTQTVPV' A
#
# COMPACT_ATOMS: atom_id res chain seq x y z
N MET A 1 -1.79 3.28 -24.95
CA MET A 1 -3.03 3.13 -24.17
C MET A 1 -3.27 4.46 -23.46
N PRO A 2 -4.44 5.10 -23.60
CA PRO A 2 -4.73 6.35 -22.89
C PRO A 2 -4.75 6.09 -21.38
N VAL A 3 -4.02 6.91 -20.61
CA VAL A 3 -4.00 6.86 -19.14
C VAL A 3 -5.26 7.58 -18.64
N PRO A 4 -6.07 6.96 -17.76
CA PRO A 4 -7.26 7.61 -17.19
C PRO A 4 -6.91 8.91 -16.48
N ASP A 5 -7.79 9.92 -16.59
CA ASP A 5 -7.66 11.24 -15.92
C ASP A 5 -7.63 11.13 -14.38
N ALA A 6 -8.15 10.03 -13.82
CA ALA A 6 -8.05 9.69 -12.41
C ALA A 6 -7.83 8.18 -12.23
N LEU A 7 -6.78 7.82 -11.48
CA LEU A 7 -6.52 6.45 -11.01
C LEU A 7 -6.79 6.42 -9.51
N GLU A 8 -7.88 5.79 -9.09
CA GLU A 8 -8.22 5.61 -7.69
C GLU A 8 -7.70 4.25 -7.19
N PHE A 9 -7.09 4.23 -6.01
CA PHE A 9 -6.60 3.02 -5.36
C PHE A 9 -7.33 2.81 -4.03
N PHE A 10 -8.04 1.70 -3.92
CA PHE A 10 -8.84 1.36 -2.74
C PHE A 10 -8.29 0.11 -2.05
N LEU A 11 -8.16 0.18 -0.72
CA LEU A 11 -7.83 -0.96 0.14
C LEU A 11 -8.97 -1.17 1.13
N ASP A 12 -9.42 -2.42 1.25
CA ASP A 12 -10.37 -2.86 2.29
C ASP A 12 -9.58 -3.43 3.47
N PRO A 13 -9.52 -2.73 4.63
CA PRO A 13 -8.78 -3.21 5.80
C PRO A 13 -9.35 -4.51 6.39
N GLY A 14 -10.63 -4.81 6.17
CA GLY A 14 -11.28 -6.03 6.63
C GLY A 14 -10.85 -7.28 5.84
N ARG A 15 -10.27 -7.10 4.65
CA ARG A 15 -9.75 -8.18 3.79
C ARG A 15 -8.23 -8.16 3.65
N CYS A 16 -7.57 -7.07 4.03
CA CYS A 16 -6.13 -6.95 4.01
C CYS A 16 -5.49 -7.85 5.08
N ILE A 17 -4.59 -8.74 4.67
CA ILE A 17 -3.86 -9.65 5.57
C ILE A 17 -2.44 -9.17 5.89
N GLY A 18 -2.04 -8.01 5.38
CA GLY A 18 -0.71 -7.44 5.64
C GLY A 18 0.46 -8.15 4.96
N CYS A 19 0.24 -8.82 3.83
CA CYS A 19 1.30 -9.54 3.11
C CYS A 19 2.30 -8.65 2.34
N GLN A 20 2.08 -7.32 2.31
CA GLN A 20 2.89 -6.34 1.58
C GLN A 20 3.00 -6.53 0.05
N ALA A 21 2.23 -7.43 -0.55
CA ALA A 21 2.28 -7.69 -1.99
C ALA A 21 1.94 -6.46 -2.85
N CYS A 22 0.99 -5.61 -2.41
CA CYS A 22 0.62 -4.40 -3.11
C CYS A 22 1.78 -3.39 -3.21
N ILE A 23 2.59 -3.25 -2.16
CA ILE A 23 3.75 -2.37 -2.13
C ILE A 23 4.78 -2.88 -3.14
N GLN A 24 5.08 -4.18 -3.12
CA GLN A 24 6.08 -4.79 -4.00
C GLN A 24 5.69 -4.70 -5.47
N ALA A 25 4.43 -5.00 -5.79
CA ALA A 25 3.92 -4.86 -7.16
C ALA A 25 4.06 -3.43 -7.69
N CYS A 26 3.85 -2.42 -6.84
CA CYS A 26 4.04 -1.02 -7.23
C CYS A 26 5.52 -0.68 -7.45
N THR A 27 6.42 -1.23 -6.64
CA THR A 27 7.88 -1.11 -6.86
C THR A 27 8.31 -1.68 -8.21
N GLU A 28 7.69 -2.78 -8.66
CA GLU A 28 7.98 -3.42 -9.95
C GLU A 28 7.42 -2.66 -11.16
N CYS A 29 6.59 -1.65 -10.95
CA CYS A 29 6.03 -0.86 -12.04
C CYS A 29 7.07 0.06 -12.69
N ASP A 30 7.21 -0.03 -14.01
CA ASP A 30 8.13 0.78 -14.83
C ASP A 30 7.88 2.30 -14.72
N THR A 31 6.69 2.69 -14.29
CA THR A 31 6.25 4.08 -14.14
C THR A 31 6.99 4.85 -13.04
N HIS A 32 7.54 4.16 -12.03
CA HIS A 32 8.11 4.78 -10.84
C HIS A 32 9.54 4.32 -10.52
N LYS A 33 10.16 3.56 -11.44
CA LYS A 33 11.56 3.12 -11.39
C LYS A 33 11.99 2.49 -10.05
N GLY A 34 11.20 1.58 -9.51
CA GLY A 34 11.57 0.91 -8.26
C GLY A 34 11.20 1.68 -7.00
N GLN A 35 10.52 2.83 -7.09
CA GLN A 35 9.99 3.54 -5.93
C GLN A 35 8.49 3.31 -5.81
N SER A 36 8.07 2.62 -4.75
CA SER A 36 6.64 2.40 -4.50
C SER A 36 5.95 3.72 -4.20
N MET A 37 4.84 3.97 -4.89
CA MET A 37 3.94 5.09 -4.64
C MET A 37 2.86 4.75 -3.61
N ILE A 38 2.89 3.53 -3.09
CA ILE A 38 1.97 3.02 -2.07
C ILE A 38 2.76 2.79 -0.79
N GLN A 39 2.46 3.57 0.24
CA GLN A 39 2.92 3.31 1.59
C GLN A 39 1.76 2.80 2.43
N LEU A 40 1.99 1.68 3.13
CA LEU A 40 1.03 1.11 4.06
C LEU A 40 1.71 0.92 5.41
N ASP A 41 1.27 1.69 6.39
CA ASP A 41 1.78 1.63 7.74
C ASP A 41 1.07 0.54 8.54
N TYR A 42 1.83 -0.09 9.43
CA TYR A 42 1.36 -1.19 10.26
C TYR A 42 1.48 -0.84 11.73
N VAL A 43 0.49 -1.26 12.51
CA VAL A 43 0.55 -1.18 13.97
C VAL A 43 1.31 -2.39 14.51
N ASP A 44 2.44 -2.16 15.18
CA ASP A 44 3.10 -3.19 15.97
C ASP A 44 2.34 -3.40 17.29
N ARG A 45 1.44 -4.38 17.29
CA ARG A 45 0.62 -4.72 18.47
C ARG A 45 1.42 -5.37 19.60
N ALA A 46 2.62 -5.88 19.33
CA ALA A 46 3.46 -6.48 20.38
C ALA A 46 4.14 -5.40 21.23
N HIS A 47 4.44 -4.24 20.63
CA HIS A 47 5.21 -3.18 21.26
C HIS A 47 4.46 -1.85 21.42
N SER A 48 3.20 -1.74 20.97
CA SER A 48 2.42 -0.49 21.01
C SER A 48 0.95 -0.71 21.37
N THR A 49 0.38 0.24 22.12
CA THR A 49 -1.07 0.35 22.40
C THR A 49 -1.83 1.13 21.31
N GLN A 50 -1.13 1.54 20.24
CA GLN A 50 -1.72 2.23 19.11
C GLN A 50 -2.85 1.41 18.48
N THR A 51 -3.95 2.08 18.13
CA THR A 51 -5.13 1.44 17.55
C THR A 51 -5.28 1.67 16.05
N VAL A 52 -4.53 2.62 15.47
CA VAL A 52 -4.55 2.98 14.06
C VAL A 52 -3.12 3.27 13.54
N PRO A 53 -2.77 2.88 12.30
CA PRO A 53 -1.50 3.27 11.69
C PRO A 53 -1.36 4.80 11.58
N VAL A 54 -0.13 5.32 11.65
CA VAL A 54 0.22 6.75 11.51
C VAL A 54 1.23 6.96 10.40
#